data_AF-A0A840PYJ0-F1
#
_entry.id   AF-A0A840PYJ0-F1
#
_cell.length_a   1.000
_cell.length_b   1.000
_cell.length_c   1.000
_cell.angle_alpha   90.00
_cell.angle_beta   90.00
_cell.angle_gamma   90.00
#
_symmetry.space_group_name_H-M   'P 1'
#
loop_
_entity.id
_entity.type
_entity.pdbx_description
1 polymer ?
#
loop_
_entity_poly.entity_id
_entity_poly.type
_entity_poly.pdbx_seq_one_letter_code
_entity_poly.pdbx_strand_id
1 'polypeptide(L)'
;MQIHTKFLGEVEIQEEEVITLTSGLLGLEEYTKYVLLPLDKDSPLAIFQSIEESQIGFVVAYPFAFRKDYAFDISEVDKKELQVEKEEDLIAYSIVTLKEPFEESTLNLLAPIVINSVKKCGKQIVLQDNQAYPLRFPIAELKGSVK
;
A
#
# COMPACT_ATOMS: atom_id res chain seq x y z
N MET A 1 18.02 12.61 -0.86
CA MET A 1 18.11 12.47 -2.33
C MET A 1 16.86 13.01 -2.99
N GLN A 2 16.97 13.59 -4.19
CA GLN A 2 15.82 14.12 -4.94
C GLN A 2 15.34 13.10 -5.97
N ILE A 3 14.02 12.90 -6.06
CA ILE A 3 13.37 12.01 -7.03
C ILE A 3 12.24 12.72 -7.77
N HIS A 4 11.95 12.29 -8.99
CA HIS A 4 10.75 12.70 -9.72
C HIS A 4 9.62 11.73 -9.44
N THR A 5 8.43 12.25 -9.14
CA THR A 5 7.25 11.46 -8.80
C THR A 5 6.14 11.66 -9.82
N LYS A 6 5.25 10.69 -9.90
CA LYS A 6 4.12 10.71 -10.84
C LYS A 6 3.14 11.85 -10.58
N PHE A 7 2.90 12.17 -9.30
CA PHE A 7 1.81 13.06 -8.89
C PHE A 7 2.27 14.35 -8.19
N LEU A 8 3.46 14.34 -7.57
CA LEU A 8 3.91 15.42 -6.68
C LEU A 8 5.07 16.24 -7.26
N GLY A 9 5.50 15.94 -8.50
CA GLY A 9 6.68 16.56 -9.09
C GLY A 9 7.97 16.07 -8.43
N GLU A 10 8.94 16.96 -8.25
CA GLU A 10 10.19 16.66 -7.55
C GLU A 10 10.00 16.69 -6.03
N VAL A 11 10.48 15.65 -5.34
CA VAL A 11 10.47 15.56 -3.88
C VAL A 11 11.83 15.13 -3.34
N GLU A 12 12.15 15.57 -2.13
CA GLU A 12 13.34 15.11 -1.40
C GLU A 12 12.96 14.01 -0.41
N ILE A 13 13.69 12.89 -0.45
CA ILE A 13 13.54 11.73 0.44
C ILE A 13 14.88 11.37 1.08
N GLN A 14 14.88 10.68 2.20
CA GLN A 14 16.07 10.07 2.81
C GLN A 14 16.24 8.62 2.33
N GLU A 15 17.47 8.10 2.35
CA GLU A 15 17.76 6.76 1.84
C GLU A 15 17.12 5.66 2.70
N GLU A 16 17.06 5.90 4.01
CA GLU A 16 16.37 5.08 5.01
C GLU A 16 14.84 5.04 4.85
N GLU A 17 14.25 5.92 4.03
CA GLU A 17 12.82 5.89 3.72
C GLU A 17 12.49 4.90 2.60
N VAL A 18 13.50 4.44 1.85
CA VAL A 18 13.33 3.53 0.72
C VAL A 18 12.93 2.14 1.21
N ILE A 19 11.80 1.66 0.70
CA ILE A 19 11.24 0.35 0.95
C ILE A 19 11.62 -0.56 -0.22
N THR A 20 12.22 -1.71 0.08
CA THR A 20 12.57 -2.72 -0.91
C THR A 20 11.55 -3.85 -0.93
N LEU A 21 10.82 -4.00 -2.03
CA LEU A 21 9.90 -5.12 -2.24
C LEU A 21 10.67 -6.39 -2.58
N THR A 22 10.37 -7.49 -1.89
CA THR A 22 11.10 -8.76 -2.06
C THR A 22 10.93 -9.38 -3.46
N SER A 23 9.83 -9.06 -4.14
CA SER A 23 9.48 -9.57 -5.47
C SER A 23 8.88 -8.50 -6.40
N GLY A 24 9.06 -7.21 -6.09
CA GLY A 24 8.33 -6.13 -6.77
C GLY A 24 6.81 -6.21 -6.56
N LEU A 25 6.07 -5.54 -7.44
CA LEU A 25 4.61 -5.64 -7.53
C LEU A 25 4.22 -6.58 -8.68
N LEU A 26 3.05 -7.20 -8.61
CA LEU A 26 2.54 -8.08 -9.67
C LEU A 26 2.43 -7.31 -11.01
N GLY A 27 3.12 -7.81 -12.03
CA GLY A 27 3.22 -7.18 -13.36
C GLY A 27 4.22 -6.02 -13.44
N LEU A 28 4.99 -5.77 -12.38
CA LEU A 28 6.05 -4.75 -12.26
C LEU A 28 7.21 -5.30 -11.39
N GLU A 29 7.55 -6.57 -11.57
CA GLU A 29 8.50 -7.31 -10.73
C GLU A 29 9.93 -6.75 -10.79
N GLU A 30 10.29 -6.05 -11.87
CA GLU A 30 11.59 -5.41 -12.05
C GLU A 30 11.77 -4.15 -11.19
N TYR A 31 10.67 -3.51 -10.77
CA TYR A 31 10.70 -2.32 -9.91
C TYR A 31 10.48 -2.76 -8.47
N THR A 32 11.53 -2.63 -7.66
CA THR A 32 11.57 -3.15 -6.30
C THR A 32 11.72 -2.06 -5.26
N LYS A 33 12.18 -0.86 -5.63
CA LYS A 33 12.44 0.23 -4.68
C LYS A 33 11.36 1.28 -4.75
N TYR A 34 10.71 1.49 -3.62
CA TYR A 34 9.60 2.44 -3.48
C TYR A 34 9.80 3.33 -2.26
N VAL A 35 9.10 4.45 -2.24
CA VAL A 35 8.93 5.29 -1.07
C VAL A 35 7.43 5.53 -0.85
N LEU A 36 7.03 5.66 0.41
CA LEU A 36 5.67 6.01 0.79
C LEU A 36 5.59 7.51 1.11
N LEU A 37 4.84 8.26 0.32
CA LEU A 37 4.68 9.71 0.45
C LEU A 37 3.24 10.01 0.90
N PRO A 38 3.01 10.42 2.16
CA PRO A 38 1.67 10.80 2.63
C PRO A 38 1.10 11.96 1.80
N LEU A 39 -0.19 11.90 1.46
CA LEU A 39 -0.85 13.01 0.75
C LEU A 39 -1.23 14.16 1.70
N ASP A 40 -1.63 13.82 2.92
CA ASP A 40 -1.89 14.74 4.02
C ASP A 40 -1.56 14.00 5.33
N LYS A 41 -1.28 14.74 6.41
CA LYS A 41 -0.92 14.17 7.71
C LYS A 41 -2.02 13.29 8.30
N ASP A 42 -3.28 13.66 8.09
CA ASP A 42 -4.44 12.96 8.64
C ASP A 42 -5.21 12.16 7.57
N SER A 43 -4.66 12.08 6.35
CA SER A 43 -5.29 11.34 5.26
C SER A 43 -4.98 9.85 5.38
N PRO A 44 -5.97 8.96 5.19
CA PRO A 44 -5.73 7.52 5.08
C PRO A 44 -5.09 7.16 3.73
N LEU A 45 -4.79 8.14 2.87
CA LEU A 45 -4.23 7.96 1.53
C LEU A 45 -2.77 8.41 1.48
N ALA A 46 -1.97 7.67 0.73
CA ALA A 46 -0.58 7.98 0.43
C ALA A 46 -0.26 7.64 -1.04
N ILE A 47 0.88 8.11 -1.51
CA ILE A 47 1.48 7.69 -2.78
C ILE A 47 2.56 6.66 -2.49
N PHE A 48 2.44 5.49 -3.09
CA PHE A 48 3.51 4.51 -3.14
C PHE A 48 4.25 4.68 -4.47
N GLN A 49 5.40 5.36 -4.42
CA GLN A 49 6.14 5.86 -5.58
C GLN A 49 7.39 5.02 -5.80
N SER A 50 7.60 4.53 -7.02
CA SER A 50 8.88 3.92 -7.39
C SER A 50 9.97 4.99 -7.46
N ILE A 51 11.16 4.67 -6.93
CA ILE A 51 12.35 5.53 -7.11
C ILE A 51 13.16 5.14 -8.36
N GLU A 52 12.74 4.09 -9.06
CA GLU A 52 13.40 3.54 -10.24
C GLU A 52 12.72 4.01 -11.53
N GLU A 53 11.41 4.25 -11.51
CA GLU A 53 10.65 4.85 -12.64
C GLU A 53 9.61 5.86 -12.14
N SER A 54 9.77 7.12 -12.55
CA SER A 54 8.91 8.25 -12.18
C SER A 54 7.43 8.04 -12.51
N GLN A 55 7.11 7.34 -13.60
CA GLN A 55 5.74 7.09 -14.06
C GLN A 55 5.03 5.97 -13.27
N ILE A 56 5.78 5.24 -12.44
CA ILE A 56 5.25 4.19 -11.57
C ILE A 56 5.01 4.77 -10.18
N GLY A 57 3.75 5.13 -9.95
CA GLY A 57 3.25 5.59 -8.67
C GLY A 57 1.80 5.20 -8.51
N PHE A 58 1.44 4.77 -7.30
CA PHE A 58 0.11 4.29 -6.95
C PHE A 58 -0.46 5.13 -5.82
N VAL A 59 -1.73 5.51 -5.92
CA VAL A 59 -2.46 5.90 -4.73
C VAL A 59 -2.74 4.64 -3.93
N VAL A 60 -2.35 4.63 -2.67
CA VAL A 60 -2.60 3.55 -1.73
C VAL A 60 -3.35 4.09 -0.52
N ALA A 61 -4.05 3.21 0.17
CA ALA A 61 -4.83 3.58 1.34
C ALA A 61 -4.59 2.63 2.49
N TYR A 62 -4.66 3.13 3.73
CA TYR A 62 -4.74 2.30 4.91
C TYR A 62 -6.12 1.61 4.94
N PRO A 63 -6.20 0.29 4.71
CA PRO A 63 -7.47 -0.37 4.41
C PRO A 63 -8.46 -0.34 5.58
N PHE A 64 -7.96 -0.35 6.82
CA PHE A 64 -8.77 -0.34 8.04
C PHE A 64 -9.57 0.96 8.23
N ALA A 65 -9.16 2.05 7.58
CA ALA A 65 -9.92 3.30 7.56
C ALA A 65 -11.24 3.18 6.77
N PHE A 66 -11.31 2.22 5.83
CA PHE A 66 -12.47 2.00 4.95
C PHE A 66 -13.22 0.72 5.31
N ARG A 67 -12.52 -0.28 5.83
CA ARG A 67 -13.08 -1.56 6.26
C ARG A 67 -12.53 -1.95 7.63
N LYS A 68 -13.29 -1.63 8.68
CA LYS A 68 -12.87 -1.80 10.09
C LYS A 68 -12.61 -3.25 10.49
N ASP A 69 -13.29 -4.19 9.84
CA ASP A 69 -13.18 -5.63 10.10
C ASP A 69 -12.18 -6.34 9.16
N TYR A 70 -11.41 -5.59 8.37
CA TYR A 70 -10.39 -6.16 7.51
C TYR A 70 -9.27 -6.75 8.36
N ALA A 71 -9.14 -8.07 8.35
CA ALA A 71 -8.09 -8.81 9.02
C ALA A 71 -7.73 -10.02 8.16
N PHE A 72 -6.46 -10.38 8.11
CA PHE A 72 -5.98 -11.53 7.33
C PHE A 72 -4.71 -12.09 7.97
N ASP A 73 -4.48 -13.38 7.77
CA ASP A 73 -3.25 -14.04 8.23
C ASP A 73 -2.14 -13.90 7.19
N ILE A 74 -0.92 -13.67 7.68
CA ILE A 74 0.30 -13.69 6.88
C ILE A 74 0.95 -15.06 7.05
N SER A 75 1.32 -15.71 5.94
CA SER A 75 1.98 -17.01 5.99
C SER A 75 3.35 -16.93 6.66
N GLU A 76 3.81 -18.03 7.27
CA GLU A 76 5.15 -18.06 7.90
C GLU A 76 6.28 -17.82 6.88
N VAL A 77 6.05 -18.19 5.60
CA VAL A 77 6.98 -17.90 4.51
C VAL A 77 7.08 -16.39 4.28
N ASP A 78 5.94 -15.72 4.17
CA ASP A 78 5.90 -14.27 3.97
C ASP A 78 6.43 -13.50 5.18
N LYS A 79 6.12 -13.94 6.41
CA LYS A 79 6.71 -13.35 7.63
C LYS A 79 8.23 -13.44 7.64
N LYS A 80 8.78 -14.56 7.20
CA LYS A 80 10.23 -14.75 7.10
C LYS A 80 10.85 -13.83 6.04
N GLU A 81 10.23 -13.71 4.87
CA GLU A 81 10.69 -12.79 3.82
C GLU A 81 10.62 -11.33 4.27
N LEU A 82 9.56 -10.96 4.99
CA LEU A 82 9.37 -9.63 5.57
C LEU A 82 10.17 -9.40 6.85
N GLN A 83 10.97 -10.38 7.30
CA GLN A 83 11.82 -10.29 8.49
C GLN A 83 11.04 -9.82 9.73
N VAL A 84 9.85 -10.39 9.94
CA VAL A 84 8.94 -10.00 11.01
C VAL A 84 9.50 -10.46 12.36
N GLU A 85 9.77 -9.51 13.24
CA GLU A 85 10.09 -9.77 14.65
C GLU A 85 8.88 -9.50 15.55
N LYS A 86 8.10 -8.47 15.21
CA LYS A 86 6.83 -8.14 15.87
C LYS A 86 5.76 -7.77 14.85
N GLU A 87 4.51 -8.09 15.16
CA GLU A 87 3.37 -7.75 14.30
C GLU A 87 3.14 -6.24 14.20
N GLU A 88 3.47 -5.48 15.26
CA GLU A 88 3.35 -4.01 15.29
C GLU A 88 4.26 -3.29 14.28
N ASP A 89 5.29 -3.97 13.77
CA ASP A 89 6.20 -3.42 12.77
C ASP A 89 5.58 -3.44 11.36
N LEU A 90 4.51 -4.22 11.16
CA LEU A 90 3.86 -4.41 9.88
C LEU A 90 2.75 -3.39 9.63
N ILE A 91 2.75 -2.82 8.43
CA ILE A 91 1.72 -1.92 7.95
C ILE A 91 1.20 -2.45 6.62
N ALA A 92 -0.13 -2.55 6.49
CA ALA A 92 -0.78 -2.95 5.26
C ALA A 92 -1.37 -1.74 4.53
N TYR A 93 -1.19 -1.72 3.20
CA TYR A 93 -1.77 -0.75 2.29
C TYR A 93 -2.50 -1.45 1.16
N SER A 94 -3.64 -0.90 0.75
CA SER A 94 -4.38 -1.35 -0.44
C SER A 94 -4.22 -0.36 -1.57
N ILE A 95 -3.95 -0.87 -2.77
CA ILE A 95 -3.90 -0.03 -3.99
C ILE A 95 -5.31 0.47 -4.30
N VAL A 96 -5.42 1.77 -4.58
CA VAL A 96 -6.64 2.45 -4.99
C VAL A 96 -6.73 2.45 -6.52
N THR A 97 -7.85 1.99 -7.06
CA THR A 97 -8.25 2.28 -8.43
C THR A 97 -9.06 3.57 -8.41
N LEU A 98 -8.44 4.67 -8.81
CA LEU A 98 -9.07 5.99 -8.85
C LEU A 98 -10.17 6.06 -9.92
N LYS A 99 -11.28 6.71 -9.58
CA LYS A 99 -12.35 7.10 -10.50
C LYS A 99 -12.75 8.54 -10.25
N GLU A 100 -13.52 9.09 -11.20
CA GLU A 100 -14.14 10.40 -11.10
C GLU A 100 -15.66 10.21 -11.14
N PRO A 101 -16.40 10.56 -10.06
CA PRO A 101 -15.93 11.16 -8.80
C PRO A 101 -15.19 10.16 -7.89
N PHE A 102 -14.39 10.68 -6.94
CA PHE A 102 -13.50 9.86 -6.09
C PHE A 102 -14.24 8.77 -5.30
N GLU A 103 -15.48 9.03 -4.90
CA GLU A 103 -16.33 8.10 -4.16
C GLU A 103 -16.61 6.79 -4.92
N GLU A 104 -16.48 6.79 -6.25
CA GLU A 104 -16.62 5.59 -7.08
C GLU A 104 -15.34 4.76 -7.17
N SER A 105 -14.23 5.27 -6.61
CA SER A 105 -12.95 4.58 -6.51
C SER A 105 -13.07 3.32 -5.67
N THR A 106 -12.18 2.37 -5.92
CA THR A 106 -12.19 1.09 -5.22
C THR A 106 -10.82 0.72 -4.67
N LEU A 107 -10.81 0.02 -3.53
CA LEU A 107 -9.62 -0.58 -2.94
C LEU A 107 -9.46 -2.02 -3.39
N ASN A 108 -8.22 -2.41 -3.68
CA ASN A 108 -7.85 -3.82 -3.79
C ASN A 108 -7.55 -4.40 -2.40
N LEU A 109 -8.53 -5.07 -1.81
CA LEU A 109 -8.36 -5.77 -0.52
C LEU A 109 -7.80 -7.18 -0.71
N LEU A 110 -7.81 -7.71 -1.94
CA LEU A 110 -7.34 -9.05 -2.27
C LEU A 110 -5.82 -9.15 -2.28
N ALA A 111 -5.13 -8.08 -2.69
CA ALA A 111 -3.68 -8.06 -2.83
C ALA A 111 -3.03 -6.86 -2.10
N PRO A 112 -3.08 -6.80 -0.75
CA PRO A 112 -2.44 -5.75 0.01
C PRO A 112 -0.92 -5.74 -0.17
N ILE A 113 -0.34 -4.55 -0.10
CA ILE A 113 1.09 -4.34 0.08
C ILE A 113 1.35 -4.34 1.58
N VAL A 114 2.11 -5.31 2.07
CA VAL A 114 2.51 -5.40 3.47
C VAL A 114 3.96 -4.94 3.58
N ILE A 115 4.22 -4.01 4.50
CA ILE A 115 5.51 -3.34 4.68
C ILE A 115 5.95 -3.55 6.12
N ASN A 116 7.17 -4.06 6.31
CA ASN A 116 7.85 -3.99 7.58
C ASN A 116 8.52 -2.61 7.70
N SER A 117 7.97 -1.76 8.55
CA SER A 117 8.39 -0.36 8.70
C SER A 117 9.79 -0.20 9.31
N VAL A 118 10.21 -1.17 10.13
CA VAL A 118 11.56 -1.26 10.72
C VAL A 118 12.53 -1.87 9.71
N LYS A 119 12.08 -2.94 9.04
CA LYS A 119 12.68 -3.69 7.92
C LYS A 119 13.09 -2.83 6.73
N LYS A 120 12.24 -1.85 6.43
CA LYS A 120 12.19 -1.16 5.13
C LYS A 120 12.13 -2.17 3.97
N CYS A 121 11.39 -3.26 4.19
CA CYS A 121 11.07 -4.23 3.16
C CYS A 121 9.56 -4.44 3.07
N GLY A 122 9.10 -4.91 1.91
CA GLY A 122 7.67 -5.16 1.69
C GLY A 122 7.40 -6.27 0.71
N LYS A 123 6.13 -6.65 0.61
CA LYS A 123 5.65 -7.66 -0.34
C LYS A 123 4.19 -7.40 -0.66
N GLN A 124 3.80 -7.62 -1.92
CA GLN A 124 2.40 -7.71 -2.28
C GLN A 124 1.91 -9.14 -2.02
N ILE A 125 1.00 -9.31 -1.06
CA ILE A 125 0.48 -10.62 -0.66
C ILE A 125 -0.88 -10.83 -1.31
N VAL A 126 -1.05 -11.91 -2.08
CA VAL A 126 -2.35 -12.28 -2.65
C VAL A 126 -3.09 -13.18 -1.67
N LEU A 127 -4.20 -12.69 -1.14
CA LEU A 127 -5.07 -13.44 -0.24
C LEU A 127 -5.91 -14.46 -1.02
N GLN A 128 -6.29 -15.58 -0.39
CA GLN A 128 -6.95 -16.69 -1.10
C GLN A 128 -8.48 -16.59 -1.14
N ASP A 129 -9.10 -15.90 -0.19
CA ASP A 129 -10.56 -15.79 -0.09
C ASP A 129 -11.07 -14.50 -0.77
N ASN A 130 -11.40 -14.60 -2.06
CA ASN A 130 -11.92 -13.48 -2.83
C ASN A 130 -13.30 -12.99 -2.35
N GLN A 131 -14.07 -13.81 -1.62
CA GLN A 131 -15.36 -13.39 -1.07
C GLN A 131 -15.15 -12.53 0.17
N ALA A 132 -14.24 -12.95 1.06
CA ALA A 132 -13.83 -12.16 2.20
C ALA A 132 -13.06 -10.90 1.76
N TYR A 133 -12.26 -10.97 0.70
CA TYR A 133 -11.35 -9.90 0.25
C TYR A 133 -11.61 -9.53 -1.22
N PRO A 134 -12.52 -8.58 -1.50
CA PRO A 134 -12.83 -8.21 -2.86
C PRO A 134 -11.70 -7.41 -3.52
N LEU A 135 -11.45 -7.70 -4.80
CA LEU A 135 -10.51 -6.96 -5.65
C LEU A 135 -10.94 -5.50 -5.86
N ARG A 136 -12.25 -5.21 -5.75
CA ARG A 136 -12.86 -3.90 -5.93
C ARG A 136 -13.81 -3.60 -4.78
N PHE A 137 -13.26 -3.16 -3.65
CA PHE A 137 -14.03 -2.70 -2.50
C PHE A 137 -14.36 -1.20 -2.63
N PRO A 138 -15.63 -0.75 -2.63
CA PRO A 138 -15.97 0.66 -2.78
C PRO A 138 -15.43 1.54 -1.64
N ILE A 139 -14.87 2.71 -1.98
CA ILE A 139 -14.42 3.69 -0.98
C ILE A 139 -15.61 4.43 -0.30
N ALA A 140 -16.76 4.54 -0.98
CA ALA A 140 -17.93 5.29 -0.51
C ALA A 140 -18.55 4.81 0.82
N GLU A 141 -18.13 3.68 1.40
CA GLU A 141 -18.64 3.21 2.70
C GLU A 141 -18.31 4.14 3.89
N LEU A 142 -17.50 5.19 3.67
CA LEU A 142 -17.24 6.29 4.62
C LEU A 142 -18.48 7.03 5.15
N LYS A 143 -19.67 6.90 4.52
CA LYS A 143 -20.87 7.67 4.91
C LYS A 143 -21.64 7.14 6.14
N GLY A 144 -21.15 6.12 6.84
CA GLY A 144 -21.95 5.40 7.83
C GLY A 144 -21.29 5.09 9.18
N SER A 145 -20.67 6.05 9.87
CA SER A 145 -20.32 5.88 11.31
C SER A 145 -20.07 7.22 12.01
N VAL A 146 -21.05 8.10 12.04
CA VAL A 146 -21.23 9.04 13.16
C VAL A 146 -22.69 8.96 13.60
N LYS A 147 -22.93 8.18 14.65
CA LYS A 147 -24.02 8.39 15.59
C LYS A 147 -23.41 8.46 16.97
#